data_AF-A0A183EJH4-F1
#
_entry.id   AF-A0A183EJH4-F1
#
_cell.length_a   1.000
_cell.length_b   1.000
_cell.length_c   1.000
_cell.angle_alpha   90.00
_cell.angle_beta   90.00
_cell.angle_gamma   90.00
#
_symmetry.space_group_name_H-M   'P 1'
#
loop_
_entity.id
_entity.type
_entity.pdbx_description
1 polymer ?
#
loop_
_entity_poly.entity_id
_entity_poly.type
_entity_poly.pdbx_seq_one_letter_code
_entity_poly.pdbx_strand_id
1 'polypeptide(L)'
;LDFIGFMKEGVCRFSADDARDLIQRYLTEQPDPNNENIVGYNNKKCWPRDARMRLMKHDVNLGRAVFWDIKNRLPRSVTTVEWENSFVSVYSKDNPNLLFDMCGFECRILPKCRVSTEELTHRDGIWKLQNEVTKERTAHCFLKVDEESLLKFHNRIRQILMSSGSTTFTKAVTRWGSKEMEF
;
A
#
# COMPACT_ATOMS: atom_id res chain seq x y z
N LEU A 1 6.10 -20.44 5.78
CA LEU A 1 5.30 -19.30 6.28
C LEU A 1 5.68 -18.12 5.44
N ASP A 2 4.89 -17.90 4.40
CA ASP A 2 5.25 -17.11 3.23
C ASP A 2 5.23 -15.63 3.55
N PHE A 3 6.40 -15.00 3.47
CA PHE A 3 6.50 -13.55 3.57
C PHE A 3 6.16 -12.97 2.21
N ILE A 4 5.11 -12.16 2.13
CA ILE A 4 4.78 -11.39 0.93
C ILE A 4 5.17 -9.93 1.18
N GLY A 5 6.25 -9.49 0.55
CA GLY A 5 6.64 -8.08 0.50
C GLY A 5 6.00 -7.43 -0.72
N PHE A 6 5.15 -6.42 -0.52
CA PHE A 6 4.63 -5.57 -1.60
C PHE A 6 5.47 -4.30 -1.65
N MET A 7 6.14 -4.08 -2.78
CA MET A 7 6.68 -2.77 -3.17
C MET A 7 5.90 -2.32 -4.40
N LYS A 8 5.85 -1.02 -4.67
CA LYS A 8 5.07 -0.35 -5.73
C LYS A 8 5.12 -1.02 -7.13
N GLU A 9 6.07 -1.93 -7.39
CA GLU A 9 6.23 -2.65 -8.66
C GLU A 9 6.42 -4.19 -8.55
N GLY A 10 6.16 -4.82 -7.39
CA GLY A 10 6.34 -6.28 -7.30
C GLY A 10 5.90 -6.94 -5.99
N VAL A 11 5.51 -8.21 -6.11
CA VAL A 11 5.17 -9.12 -5.01
C VAL A 11 6.32 -10.11 -4.84
N CYS A 12 7.05 -10.04 -3.73
CA CYS A 12 8.12 -10.99 -3.43
C CYS A 12 7.64 -12.00 -2.39
N ARG A 13 7.78 -13.29 -2.68
CA ARG A 13 7.53 -14.38 -1.74
C ARG A 13 8.85 -14.95 -1.24
N PHE A 14 9.12 -14.83 0.06
CA PHE A 14 10.34 -15.36 0.67
C PHE A 14 10.05 -16.56 1.57
N SER A 15 10.97 -17.55 1.55
CA SER A 15 11.06 -18.55 2.60
C SER A 15 11.70 -17.96 3.86
N ALA A 16 11.63 -18.68 4.99
CA ALA A 16 12.22 -18.21 6.24
C ALA A 16 13.75 -18.18 6.21
N ASP A 17 14.38 -19.00 5.36
CA ASP A 17 15.83 -19.01 5.16
C ASP A 17 16.24 -17.85 4.24
N ASP A 18 15.54 -17.66 3.10
CA ASP A 18 15.84 -16.57 2.16
C ASP A 18 15.66 -15.19 2.80
N ALA A 19 14.60 -15.01 3.59
CA ALA A 19 14.36 -13.76 4.30
C ALA A 19 15.47 -13.46 5.32
N ARG A 20 15.99 -14.48 6.02
CA ARG A 20 17.09 -14.32 6.97
C ARG A 20 18.39 -13.97 6.27
N ASP A 21 18.72 -14.67 5.19
CA ASP A 21 19.92 -14.41 4.40
C ASP A 21 19.90 -13.00 3.79
N LEU A 22 18.77 -12.57 3.24
CA LEU A 22 18.62 -11.23 2.67
C LEU A 22 18.78 -10.13 3.74
N ILE A 23 18.18 -10.31 4.92
CA ILE A 23 18.35 -9.38 6.04
C ILE A 23 19.81 -9.36 6.51
N GLN A 24 20.47 -10.51 6.57
CA GLN A 24 21.87 -10.60 6.98
C GLN A 24 22.79 -9.87 6.02
N ARG A 25 22.60 -10.05 4.70
CA ARG A 25 23.34 -9.30 3.67
C ARG A 25 23.12 -7.80 3.81
N TYR A 26 21.87 -7.36 3.97
CA TYR A 26 21.53 -5.95 4.19
C TYR A 26 22.21 -5.35 5.43
N LEU A 27 22.12 -6.03 6.59
CA LEU A 27 22.72 -5.55 7.84
C LEU A 27 24.26 -5.61 7.84
N THR A 28 24.86 -6.41 6.97
CA THR A 28 26.32 -6.44 6.79
C THR A 28 26.81 -5.19 6.07
N GLU A 29 26.06 -4.70 5.09
CA GLU A 29 26.39 -3.47 4.37
C GLU A 29 25.93 -2.20 5.08
N GLN A 30 24.79 -2.26 5.76
CA GLN A 30 24.22 -1.15 6.53
C GLN A 30 23.95 -1.61 7.97
N PRO A 31 24.97 -1.56 8.85
CA PRO A 31 24.80 -1.94 10.24
C PRO A 31 23.90 -0.93 10.97
N ASP A 32 22.87 -1.44 11.66
CA ASP A 32 21.94 -0.64 12.47
C ASP A 32 22.06 -1.04 13.96
N PRO A 33 23.03 -0.49 14.70
CA PRO A 33 23.23 -0.80 16.12
C PRO A 33 22.15 -0.16 17.02
N ASN A 34 21.51 0.92 16.59
CA ASN A 34 20.57 1.70 17.40
C ASN A 34 19.10 1.36 17.15
N ASN A 35 18.79 0.42 16.25
CA ASN A 35 17.43 0.12 15.77
C ASN A 35 16.75 1.34 15.12
N GLU A 36 17.53 2.18 14.45
CA GLU A 36 17.05 3.36 13.72
C GLU A 36 16.21 2.97 12.50
N ASN A 37 16.31 1.74 12.00
CA ASN A 37 15.53 1.28 10.84
C ASN A 37 14.00 1.38 11.02
N ILE A 38 13.53 1.33 12.27
CA ILE A 38 12.10 1.50 12.62
C ILE A 38 11.68 2.97 12.47
N VAL A 39 12.61 3.89 12.75
CA VAL A 39 12.41 5.33 12.61
C VAL A 39 12.46 5.67 11.12
N GLY A 40 11.41 6.33 10.61
CA GLY A 40 11.31 6.66 9.18
C GLY A 40 10.80 5.52 8.28
N TYR A 41 10.24 4.45 8.85
CA TYR A 41 9.47 3.49 8.06
C TYR A 41 8.10 4.06 7.72
N ASN A 42 7.84 4.27 6.42
CA ASN A 42 6.59 4.84 5.93
C ASN A 42 5.43 3.86 6.20
N ASN A 43 4.31 4.38 6.73
CA ASN A 43 3.11 3.59 6.99
C ASN A 43 1.85 4.35 6.58
N LYS A 44 0.86 3.62 6.08
CA LYS A 44 -0.38 4.16 5.54
C LYS A 44 -1.30 4.67 6.66
N LYS A 45 -1.39 5.99 6.82
CA LYS A 45 -2.18 6.64 7.90
C LYS A 45 -3.70 6.62 7.67
N CYS A 46 -4.14 6.29 6.46
CA CYS A 46 -5.54 6.12 6.05
C CYS A 46 -6.27 4.95 6.75
N TRP A 47 -5.55 3.93 7.19
CA TRP A 47 -6.10 2.76 7.88
C TRP A 47 -6.11 3.00 9.41
N PRO A 48 -7.03 2.39 10.17
CA PRO A 48 -6.97 2.44 11.64
C PRO A 48 -5.74 1.68 12.17
N ARG A 49 -5.31 1.96 13.40
CA ARG A 49 -4.01 1.48 13.95
C ARG A 49 -3.87 -0.04 13.95
N ASP A 50 -4.95 -0.76 14.18
CA ASP A 50 -5.08 -2.21 14.17
C ASP A 50 -4.99 -2.83 12.75
N ALA A 51 -5.34 -2.04 11.74
CA ALA A 51 -5.34 -2.43 10.32
C ALA A 51 -4.01 -2.15 9.60
N ARG A 52 -3.16 -1.30 10.18
CA ARG A 52 -1.85 -0.95 9.62
C ARG A 52 -0.83 -2.08 9.80
N MET A 53 0.25 -2.01 9.04
CA MET A 53 1.42 -2.84 9.28
C MET A 53 2.02 -2.49 10.64
N ARG A 54 2.22 -3.50 11.49
CA ARG A 54 2.94 -3.43 12.76
C ARG A 54 4.44 -3.40 12.48
N LEU A 55 5.14 -2.47 13.10
CA LEU A 55 6.57 -2.25 12.88
C LEU A 55 7.39 -3.18 13.78
N MET A 56 7.41 -4.47 13.44
CA MET A 56 8.30 -5.45 14.08
C MET A 56 9.70 -5.35 13.48
N LYS A 57 10.76 -5.46 14.30
CA LYS A 57 12.15 -5.34 13.85
C LYS A 57 12.47 -6.25 12.65
N HIS A 58 12.01 -7.50 12.70
CA HIS A 58 12.21 -8.46 11.62
C HIS A 58 11.54 -8.01 10.31
N ASP A 59 10.27 -7.61 10.37
CA ASP A 59 9.49 -7.21 9.19
C ASP A 59 10.00 -5.88 8.60
N VAL A 60 10.39 -4.93 9.45
CA VAL A 60 10.99 -3.65 9.07
C VAL A 60 12.33 -3.89 8.35
N ASN A 61 13.20 -4.72 8.92
CA ASN A 61 14.48 -5.05 8.31
C ASN A 61 14.29 -5.80 6.99
N LEU A 62 13.30 -6.69 6.90
CA LEU A 62 12.97 -7.36 5.64
C LEU A 62 12.52 -6.35 4.58
N GLY A 63 11.62 -5.43 4.93
CA GLY A 63 11.14 -4.41 3.99
C GLY A 63 12.26 -3.50 3.48
N ARG A 64 13.19 -3.10 4.38
CA ARG A 64 14.39 -2.34 4.03
C ARG A 64 15.36 -3.13 3.16
N ALA A 65 15.60 -4.39 3.49
CA ALA A 65 16.51 -5.27 2.75
C ALA A 65 16.00 -5.54 1.31
N VAL A 66 14.70 -5.76 1.15
CA VAL A 66 14.07 -5.92 -0.17
C VAL A 66 14.18 -4.64 -0.99
N PHE A 67 13.93 -3.49 -0.37
CA PHE A 67 14.11 -2.19 -1.04
C PHE A 67 15.56 -1.95 -1.46
N TRP A 68 16.50 -2.25 -0.58
CA TRP A 68 17.92 -2.12 -0.85
C TRP A 68 18.37 -3.03 -2.01
N ASP A 69 17.92 -4.29 -2.05
CA ASP A 69 18.23 -5.22 -3.14
C ASP A 69 17.68 -4.72 -4.48
N ILE A 70 16.42 -4.26 -4.53
CA ILE A 70 15.84 -3.70 -5.75
C ILE A 70 16.56 -2.42 -6.19
N LYS A 71 16.90 -1.54 -5.25
CA LYS A 71 17.62 -0.30 -5.53
C LYS A 71 19.00 -0.57 -6.15
N ASN A 72 19.68 -1.63 -5.73
CA ASN A 72 21.01 -1.97 -6.25
C ASN A 72 20.98 -2.68 -7.61
N ARG A 73 19.84 -3.26 -8.00
CA ARG A 73 19.66 -3.83 -9.34
C ARG A 73 19.51 -2.75 -10.44
N LEU A 74 19.18 -1.53 -10.06
CA LEU A 74 18.97 -0.42 -11.00
C LEU A 74 20.23 0.45 -11.10
N PRO A 75 20.81 0.60 -12.31
CA PRO A 75 21.91 1.54 -12.52
C PRO A 75 21.42 2.97 -12.27
N ARG A 76 22.12 3.70 -11.40
CA ARG A 76 21.79 5.10 -11.07
C ARG A 76 21.80 6.04 -12.27
N SER A 77 22.44 5.65 -13.37
CA SER A 77 22.46 6.40 -14.63
C SER A 77 21.14 6.37 -15.39
N VAL A 78 20.25 5.41 -15.11
CA VAL A 78 18.96 5.27 -15.80
C VAL A 78 17.83 5.84 -14.95
N THR A 79 17.68 5.33 -13.73
CA THR A 79 16.64 5.76 -12.79
C THR A 79 17.07 5.45 -11.36
N THR A 80 16.48 6.14 -10.40
CA THR A 80 16.71 5.91 -8.97
C THR A 80 15.39 5.79 -8.24
N VAL A 81 15.27 4.77 -7.39
CA VAL A 81 14.13 4.62 -6.50
C VAL A 81 14.47 5.22 -5.13
N GLU A 82 13.66 6.16 -4.70
CA GLU A 82 13.80 6.83 -3.40
C GLU A 82 12.88 6.18 -2.36
N TRP A 83 13.37 6.04 -1.13
CA TRP A 83 12.60 5.44 -0.05
C TRP A 83 11.39 6.31 0.34
N GLU A 84 11.57 7.63 0.35
CA GLU A 84 10.54 8.58 0.78
C GLU A 84 9.26 8.48 -0.07
N ASN A 85 9.43 8.20 -1.36
CA ASN A 85 8.36 8.05 -2.34
C ASN A 85 7.87 6.60 -2.50
N SER A 86 8.45 5.67 -1.73
CA SER A 86 8.17 4.24 -1.79
C SER A 86 7.47 3.77 -0.51
N PHE A 87 6.68 2.72 -0.67
CA PHE A 87 6.03 2.03 0.44
C PHE A 87 6.28 0.54 0.29
N VAL A 88 6.68 -0.10 1.39
CA VAL A 88 6.86 -1.54 1.46
C VAL A 88 5.97 -2.10 2.56
N SER A 89 5.06 -3.00 2.20
CA SER A 89 4.24 -3.75 3.16
C SER A 89 4.75 -5.16 3.28
N VAL A 90 4.87 -5.67 4.51
CA VAL A 90 5.29 -7.05 4.78
C VAL A 90 4.14 -7.82 5.42
N TYR A 91 3.71 -8.88 4.75
CA TYR A 91 2.83 -9.89 5.34
C TYR A 91 3.68 -10.95 6.07
N SER A 92 3.37 -11.18 7.34
CA SER A 92 4.18 -12.02 8.25
C SER A 92 3.28 -12.75 9.25
N LYS A 93 3.87 -13.53 10.15
CA LYS A 93 3.15 -14.14 11.27
C LYS A 93 2.53 -13.10 12.20
N ASP A 94 3.20 -11.96 12.38
CA ASP A 94 2.81 -10.86 13.27
C ASP A 94 1.91 -9.84 12.56
N ASN A 95 1.97 -9.82 11.22
CA ASN A 95 1.27 -8.88 10.34
C ASN A 95 0.25 -9.61 9.44
N PRO A 96 -1.04 -9.65 9.82
CA PRO A 96 -2.07 -10.38 9.07
C PRO A 96 -2.59 -9.64 7.82
N ASN A 97 -2.26 -8.35 7.69
CA ASN A 97 -2.75 -7.51 6.61
C ASN A 97 -1.63 -7.28 5.58
N LEU A 98 -1.98 -7.34 4.30
CA LEU A 98 -1.13 -6.88 3.22
C LEU A 98 -1.71 -5.56 2.67
N LEU A 99 -0.89 -4.50 2.69
CA LEU A 99 -1.30 -3.16 2.26
C LEU A 99 -0.60 -2.80 0.95
N PHE A 100 -1.33 -2.17 0.04
CA PHE A 100 -0.75 -1.60 -1.17
C PHE A 100 -1.61 -0.47 -1.72
N ASP A 101 -1.03 0.34 -2.60
CA ASP A 101 -1.73 1.32 -3.40
C ASP A 101 -1.52 1.04 -4.89
N MET A 102 -2.60 1.12 -5.67
CA MET A 102 -2.58 0.96 -7.12
C MET A 102 -3.64 1.86 -7.75
N CYS A 103 -3.27 2.57 -8.82
CA CYS A 103 -4.18 3.39 -9.62
C CYS A 103 -5.03 4.39 -8.81
N GLY A 104 -4.50 4.94 -7.72
CA GLY A 104 -5.23 5.88 -6.86
C GLY A 104 -6.19 5.25 -5.86
N PHE A 105 -6.17 3.92 -5.73
CA PHE A 105 -6.86 3.18 -4.68
C PHE A 105 -5.87 2.57 -3.71
N GLU A 106 -6.21 2.64 -2.44
CA GLU A 106 -5.50 1.96 -1.37
C GLU A 106 -6.25 0.68 -1.01
N CYS A 107 -5.54 -0.43 -1.12
CA CYS A 107 -6.05 -1.77 -0.96
C CYS A 107 -5.45 -2.41 0.29
N ARG A 108 -6.30 -3.10 1.04
CA ARG A 108 -5.88 -3.96 2.15
C ARG A 108 -6.42 -5.36 1.93
N ILE A 109 -5.54 -6.33 1.78
CA ILE A 109 -5.92 -7.75 1.70
C ILE A 109 -5.78 -8.40 3.08
N LEU A 110 -6.84 -9.09 3.49
CA LEU A 110 -6.90 -9.91 4.70
C LEU A 110 -7.35 -11.34 4.34
N PRO A 111 -6.48 -12.34 4.47
CA PRO A 111 -6.84 -13.75 4.28
C PRO A 111 -7.84 -14.23 5.32
N LYS A 112 -8.83 -15.03 4.91
CA LYS A 112 -9.89 -15.56 5.79
C LYS A 112 -9.32 -16.41 6.94
N CYS A 113 -8.21 -17.11 6.71
CA CYS A 113 -7.53 -17.92 7.73
C CYS A 113 -6.94 -17.13 8.91
N ARG A 114 -6.82 -15.79 8.80
CA ARG A 114 -6.27 -14.90 9.83
C ARG A 114 -7.34 -14.00 10.46
N VAL A 115 -8.61 -14.17 10.09
CA VAL A 115 -9.71 -13.37 10.63
C VAL A 115 -10.04 -13.87 12.03
N SER A 116 -9.89 -13.02 13.04
CA SER A 116 -10.15 -13.37 14.45
C SER A 116 -11.64 -13.43 14.82
N THR A 117 -12.53 -12.93 13.96
CA THR A 117 -13.95 -12.78 14.26
C THR A 117 -14.77 -12.99 12.98
N GLU A 118 -15.63 -14.02 12.97
CA GLU A 118 -16.40 -14.48 11.80
C GLU A 118 -17.38 -13.44 11.22
N GLU A 119 -17.61 -12.32 11.90
CA GLU A 119 -18.49 -11.25 11.44
C GLU A 119 -17.74 -10.14 10.72
N LEU A 120 -17.17 -10.45 9.55
CA LEU A 120 -16.88 -9.40 8.58
C LEU A 120 -18.20 -8.94 7.97
N THR A 121 -18.82 -7.96 8.67
CA THR A 121 -20.00 -7.22 8.23
C THR A 121 -19.91 -6.91 6.73
N HIS A 122 -20.94 -7.36 6.01
CA HIS A 122 -21.20 -6.97 4.64
C HIS A 122 -21.29 -5.44 4.56
N ARG A 123 -20.17 -4.79 4.22
CA ARG A 123 -20.15 -3.37 3.84
C ARG A 123 -19.88 -3.28 2.35
N ASP A 124 -20.67 -2.45 1.68
CA ASP A 124 -20.45 -2.08 0.28
C ASP A 124 -19.08 -1.39 0.17
N GLY A 125 -18.11 -2.05 -0.46
CA GLY A 125 -16.71 -1.62 -0.51
C GLY A 125 -15.68 -2.71 -0.17
N ILE A 126 -16.12 -3.92 0.16
CA ILE A 126 -15.24 -5.08 0.38
C ILE A 126 -15.32 -6.03 -0.82
N TRP A 127 -14.21 -6.24 -1.51
CA TRP A 127 -14.10 -7.27 -2.53
C TRP A 127 -13.79 -8.63 -1.90
N LYS A 128 -14.56 -9.65 -2.28
CA LYS A 128 -14.34 -11.03 -1.83
C LYS A 128 -13.53 -11.75 -2.91
N LEU A 129 -12.25 -11.97 -2.65
CA LEU A 129 -11.34 -12.63 -3.58
C LEU A 129 -11.61 -14.14 -3.56
N GLN A 130 -11.85 -14.70 -4.74
CA GLN A 130 -12.12 -16.12 -4.94
C GLN A 130 -10.86 -16.82 -5.47
N ASN A 131 -10.53 -17.97 -4.89
CA ASN A 131 -9.48 -18.83 -5.43
C ASN A 131 -9.99 -19.50 -6.71
N GLU A 132 -9.18 -19.45 -7.77
CA GLU A 132 -9.54 -20.01 -9.07
C GLU A 132 -9.71 -21.54 -9.04
N VAL A 133 -8.90 -22.26 -8.25
CA VAL A 133 -8.90 -23.73 -8.20
C VAL A 133 -10.04 -24.24 -7.33
N THR A 134 -10.13 -23.78 -6.08
CA THR A 134 -11.15 -24.29 -5.14
C THR A 134 -12.50 -23.61 -5.29
N LYS A 135 -12.57 -22.49 -6.04
CA LYS A 135 -13.75 -21.62 -6.15
C LYS A 135 -14.26 -21.08 -4.80
N GLU A 136 -13.47 -21.19 -3.74
CA GLU A 136 -13.80 -20.65 -2.43
C GLU A 136 -13.33 -19.20 -2.29
N ARG A 137 -14.05 -18.41 -1.48
CA ARG A 137 -13.64 -17.05 -1.12
C ARG A 137 -12.57 -17.13 -0.04
N THR A 138 -11.31 -16.87 -0.41
CA THR A 138 -10.13 -17.07 0.45
C THR A 138 -9.65 -15.81 1.13
N ALA A 139 -9.95 -14.63 0.60
CA ALA A 139 -9.51 -13.36 1.17
C ALA A 139 -10.53 -12.23 0.95
N HIS A 140 -10.46 -11.23 1.82
CA HIS A 140 -11.19 -9.98 1.70
C HIS A 140 -10.23 -8.86 1.31
N CYS A 141 -10.58 -8.07 0.31
CA CYS A 141 -9.86 -6.86 -0.07
C CYS A 141 -10.72 -5.65 0.29
N PHE A 142 -10.23 -4.82 1.20
CA PHE A 142 -10.85 -3.56 1.56
C PHE A 142 -10.26 -2.46 0.68
N LEU A 143 -11.12 -1.61 0.16
CA LEU A 143 -10.74 -0.53 -0.75
C LEU A 143 -11.02 0.82 -0.11
N LYS A 144 -10.09 1.76 -0.33
CA LYS A 144 -10.25 3.18 -0.03
C LYS A 144 -9.67 4.00 -1.17
N VAL A 145 -10.18 5.22 -1.34
CA VAL A 145 -9.58 6.18 -2.27
C VAL A 145 -8.33 6.77 -1.61
N ASP A 146 -7.26 6.87 -2.38
CA ASP A 146 -6.01 7.48 -1.92
C ASP A 146 -6.17 8.99 -1.64
N GLU A 147 -5.38 9.50 -0.70
CA GLU A 147 -5.44 10.91 -0.29
C GLU A 147 -4.99 11.84 -1.42
N GLU A 148 -4.01 11.43 -2.22
CA GLU A 148 -3.54 12.20 -3.38
C GLU A 148 -4.65 12.35 -4.44
N SER A 149 -5.36 11.27 -4.75
CA SER A 149 -6.50 11.27 -5.68
C SER A 149 -7.63 12.17 -5.17
N LEU A 150 -7.94 12.11 -3.87
CA LEU A 150 -8.95 12.97 -3.26
C LEU A 150 -8.55 14.45 -3.32
N LEU A 151 -7.27 14.76 -3.09
CA LEU A 151 -6.75 16.13 -3.16
C LEU A 151 -6.73 16.65 -4.60
N LYS A 152 -6.42 15.81 -5.60
CA LYS A 152 -6.55 16.14 -7.03
C LYS A 152 -7.98 16.48 -7.39
N PHE A 153 -8.95 15.68 -6.94
CA PHE A 153 -10.37 15.95 -7.15
C PHE A 153 -10.80 17.27 -6.50
N HIS A 154 -10.40 17.51 -5.25
CA HIS A 154 -10.70 18.76 -4.54
C HIS A 154 -10.09 19.98 -5.24
N ASN A 155 -8.84 19.88 -5.71
CA ASN A 155 -8.19 20.94 -6.48
C ASN A 155 -8.89 21.18 -7.84
N ARG A 156 -9.39 20.12 -8.48
CA ARG A 156 -10.16 20.23 -9.71
C ARG A 156 -11.45 20.99 -9.51
N ILE A 157 -12.16 20.72 -8.41
CA ILE A 157 -13.35 21.49 -7.99
C ILE A 157 -13.01 22.96 -7.77
N ARG A 158 -11.92 23.27 -7.04
CA ARG A 158 -11.48 24.66 -6.84
C ARG A 158 -11.22 25.37 -8.17
N GLN A 159 -10.60 24.69 -9.14
CA GLN A 159 -10.37 25.23 -10.47
C GLN A 159 -11.68 25.54 -11.20
N ILE A 160 -12.69 24.67 -11.12
CA ILE A 160 -14.02 24.93 -11.69
C ILE A 160 -14.60 26.20 -11.06
N LEU A 161 -14.59 26.32 -9.73
CA LEU A 161 -15.12 27.49 -9.02
C LEU A 161 -14.41 28.78 -9.40
N MET A 162 -13.06 28.78 -9.40
CA MET A 162 -12.25 29.96 -9.76
C MET A 162 -12.44 30.39 -11.23
N SER A 163 -12.62 29.43 -12.14
CA SER A 163 -12.84 29.71 -13.57
C SER A 163 -14.28 30.14 -13.92
N SER A 164 -15.22 30.00 -12.98
CA SER A 164 -16.65 30.22 -13.24
C SER A 164 -17.14 31.65 -12.98
N GLY A 165 -16.23 32.60 -12.72
CA GLY A 165 -16.55 33.99 -12.35
C GLY A 165 -17.38 34.81 -13.35
N SER A 166 -17.54 34.35 -14.60
CA SER A 166 -18.38 34.99 -15.63
C SER A 166 -19.16 34.00 -16.50
N THR A 167 -19.31 32.73 -16.07
CA THR A 167 -20.01 31.70 -16.85
C THR A 167 -21.41 31.44 -16.31
N THR A 168 -22.34 31.01 -17.17
CA THR A 168 -23.71 30.66 -16.75
C THR A 168 -23.74 29.51 -15.75
N PHE A 169 -24.66 29.56 -14.79
CA PHE A 169 -24.81 28.54 -13.74
C PHE A 169 -24.90 27.11 -14.30
N THR A 170 -25.62 26.93 -15.41
CA THR A 170 -25.73 25.65 -16.11
C THR A 170 -24.37 25.09 -16.54
N LYS A 171 -23.45 25.94 -17.06
CA LYS A 171 -22.11 25.50 -17.47
C LYS A 171 -21.26 25.05 -16.28
N ALA A 172 -21.41 25.69 -15.12
CA ALA A 172 -20.75 25.26 -13.90
C ALA A 172 -21.25 23.90 -13.43
N VAL A 173 -22.59 23.68 -13.43
CA VAL A 173 -23.21 22.39 -13.07
C VAL A 173 -22.82 21.28 -14.03
N THR A 174 -22.78 21.53 -15.34
CA THR A 174 -22.33 20.52 -16.33
C THR A 174 -20.87 20.14 -16.13
N ARG A 175 -19.99 21.11 -15.84
CA ARG A 175 -18.56 20.85 -15.57
C ARG A 175 -18.38 20.06 -14.28
N TRP A 176 -19.15 20.40 -13.25
CA TRP A 176 -19.17 19.66 -11.99
C TRP A 176 -19.62 18.21 -12.23
N GLY A 177 -20.79 17.99 -12.85
CA GLY A 177 -21.35 16.65 -13.06
C GLY A 177 -20.46 15.76 -13.93
N SER A 178 -19.77 16.35 -14.93
CA SER A 178 -18.78 15.60 -15.73
C SER A 178 -17.58 15.15 -14.90
N LYS A 179 -17.15 15.91 -13.89
CA LYS A 179 -16.02 15.56 -13.03
C LYS A 179 -16.40 14.66 -11.87
N GLU A 180 -17.63 14.78 -11.38
CA GLU A 180 -18.22 13.86 -10.41
C GLU A 180 -18.40 12.45 -10.99
N MET A 181 -18.79 12.33 -12.26
CA MET A 181 -18.88 11.01 -12.92
C MET A 181 -17.51 10.37 -13.23
N GLU A 182 -16.45 11.16 -13.31
CA GLU A 182 -15.09 10.67 -13.63
C GLU A 182 -14.34 10.18 -12.37
N PHE A 183 -14.80 10.59 -11.19
CA PHE A 183 -14.22 10.25 -9.89
C PHE A 183 -14.85 8.96 -9.34
#